data_AF-A0A927V1V5-F1
#
_entry.id   AF-A0A927V1V5-F1
#
_cell.length_a   1.000
_cell.length_b   1.000
_cell.length_c   1.000
_cell.angle_alpha   90.00
_cell.angle_beta   90.00
_cell.angle_gamma   90.00
#
_symmetry.space_group_name_H-M   'P 1'
#
loop_
_entity.id
_entity.type
_entity.pdbx_description
1 polymer ?
#
loop_
_entity_poly.entity_id
_entity_poly.type
_entity_poly.pdbx_seq_one_letter_code
_entity_poly.pdbx_strand_id
1 'polypeptide(L)'
;MKPTNKSLKPTLYIIYFIAGTVLFLLMTCGIKVPVYQTVEGTVSISGAEVIIQINDYETETLPEQIYYYVNRDEWVECVSDYDASKAGYVISNIHNLEDKTTVHIDVETEQMTLFEIIFKRGGDI
;
A
#
# COMPACT_ATOMS: atom_id res chain seq x y z
N MET A 1 39.80 -18.62 -44.84
CA MET A 1 39.03 -17.47 -44.30
C MET A 1 38.97 -17.62 -42.79
N LYS A 2 39.54 -16.69 -42.02
CA LYS A 2 39.47 -16.69 -40.55
C LYS A 2 38.13 -16.10 -40.11
N PRO A 3 37.40 -16.67 -39.16
CA PRO A 3 36.17 -16.07 -38.67
C PRO A 3 36.53 -14.80 -37.89
N THR A 4 36.07 -13.64 -38.38
CA THR A 4 36.12 -12.38 -37.66
C THR A 4 35.08 -12.44 -36.54
N ASN A 5 35.54 -12.79 -35.35
CA ASN A 5 34.76 -12.66 -34.13
C ASN A 5 34.49 -11.17 -33.91
N LYS A 6 33.34 -10.66 -34.37
CA LYS A 6 32.88 -9.29 -34.08
C LYS A 6 32.60 -9.23 -32.58
N SER A 7 33.61 -8.93 -31.77
CA SER A 7 33.39 -8.57 -30.38
C SER A 7 32.44 -7.38 -30.39
N LEU A 8 31.19 -7.57 -29.95
CA LEU A 8 30.31 -6.45 -29.61
C LEU A 8 31.10 -5.54 -28.68
N LYS A 9 31.34 -4.30 -29.12
CA LYS A 9 32.20 -3.36 -28.37
C LYS A 9 31.58 -3.17 -26.98
N PRO A 10 32.30 -3.42 -25.88
CA PRO A 10 31.76 -3.30 -24.52
C PRO A 10 31.07 -1.95 -24.26
N THR A 11 31.54 -0.89 -24.92
CA THR A 11 30.96 0.45 -24.90
C THR A 11 29.51 0.49 -25.38
N LEU A 12 29.14 -0.24 -26.44
CA LEU A 12 27.76 -0.28 -26.94
C LEU A 12 26.83 -0.95 -25.92
N TYR A 13 27.32 -1.98 -25.24
CA TYR A 13 26.56 -2.65 -24.18
C TYR A 13 26.33 -1.72 -22.99
N ILE A 14 27.36 -0.98 -22.57
CA ILE A 14 27.24 0.02 -21.50
C ILE A 14 26.22 1.11 -21.87
N ILE A 15 26.28 1.64 -23.09
CA ILE A 15 25.34 2.67 -23.56
C ILE A 15 23.90 2.12 -23.57
N TYR A 16 23.71 0.90 -24.07
CA TYR A 16 22.40 0.25 -24.08
C TYR A 16 21.85 0.09 -22.65
N PHE A 17 22.70 -0.37 -21.72
CA PHE A 17 22.32 -0.55 -20.33
C PHE A 17 21.91 0.78 -19.68
N ILE A 18 22.71 1.84 -19.87
CA ILE A 18 22.39 3.18 -19.34
C ILE A 18 21.06 3.68 -19.93
N ALA A 19 20.86 3.55 -21.24
CA ALA A 19 19.62 3.98 -21.90
C ALA A 19 18.40 3.23 -21.36
N GLY A 20 18.52 1.91 -21.15
CA GLY A 20 17.47 1.09 -20.55
C GLY A 20 17.13 1.54 -19.12
N THR A 21 18.14 1.77 -18.29
CA THR A 21 17.95 2.26 -16.91
C THR A 21 17.29 3.64 -16.89
N VAL A 22 17.72 4.58 -17.74
CA VAL A 22 17.10 5.91 -17.83
C VAL A 22 15.64 5.81 -18.28
N LEU A 23 15.34 4.98 -19.27
CA LEU A 23 13.96 4.77 -19.74
C LEU A 23 13.08 4.18 -18.63
N PHE A 24 13.59 3.19 -17.89
CA PHE A 24 12.90 2.62 -16.74
C PHE A 24 12.60 3.70 -15.69
N LEU A 25 13.61 4.47 -15.28
CA LEU A 25 13.44 5.54 -14.29
C LEU A 25 12.41 6.59 -14.73
N LEU A 26 12.43 6.99 -16.00
CA LEU A 26 11.43 7.91 -16.55
C LEU A 26 10.00 7.35 -16.46
N MET A 27 9.82 6.05 -16.73
CA MET A 27 8.51 5.42 -16.57
C MET A 27 8.08 5.36 -15.11
N THR A 28 8.99 5.13 -14.15
CA THR A 28 8.64 5.09 -12.73
C THR A 28 8.11 6.42 -12.18
N CYS A 29 8.47 7.56 -12.80
CA CYS A 29 7.90 8.87 -12.43
C CYS A 29 6.41 9.01 -12.78
N GLY A 30 5.91 8.23 -13.76
CA GLY A 30 4.51 8.27 -14.18
C GLY A 30 3.59 7.29 -13.44
N ILE A 31 4.17 6.32 -12.73
CA ILE A 31 3.40 5.31 -11.99
C ILE A 31 3.14 5.85 -10.59
N LYS A 32 1.86 6.08 -10.26
CA LYS A 32 1.43 6.39 -8.89
C LYS A 32 1.10 5.10 -8.16
N VAL A 33 1.53 5.03 -6.91
CA VAL A 33 1.32 3.89 -6.01
C VAL A 33 0.72 4.44 -4.71
N PRO A 34 -0.42 3.90 -4.25
CA PRO A 34 -0.97 4.25 -2.96
C PRO A 34 -0.09 3.69 -1.84
N VAL A 35 0.15 4.51 -0.81
CA VAL A 35 0.93 4.13 0.37
C VAL A 35 -0.02 3.93 1.53
N TYR A 36 0.02 2.73 2.10
CA TYR A 36 -0.79 2.35 3.25
C TYR A 36 0.02 2.40 4.53
N GLN A 37 -0.62 2.83 5.61
CA GLN A 37 -0.12 2.68 6.96
C GLN A 37 -1.01 1.70 7.71
N THR A 38 -0.40 0.71 8.36
CA THR A 38 -1.11 -0.22 9.23
C THR A 38 -1.28 0.40 10.61
N VAL A 39 -2.52 0.46 11.09
CA VAL A 39 -2.88 0.90 12.44
C VAL A 39 -3.66 -0.20 13.16
N GLU A 40 -3.56 -0.23 14.48
CA GLU A 40 -4.33 -1.18 15.29
C GLU A 40 -5.68 -0.57 15.68
N GLY A 41 -6.74 -1.32 15.44
CA GLY A 41 -8.11 -1.00 15.83
C GLY A 41 -8.62 -1.96 16.90
N THR A 42 -9.36 -1.43 17.88
CA THR A 42 -10.10 -2.24 18.84
C THR A 42 -11.50 -2.47 18.32
N VAL A 43 -11.95 -3.73 18.32
CA VAL A 43 -13.31 -4.08 17.88
C VAL A 43 -14.25 -3.94 19.07
N SER A 44 -15.36 -3.24 18.87
CA SER A 44 -16.46 -3.17 19.82
C SER A 44 -17.78 -3.48 19.11
N ILE A 45 -18.59 -4.35 19.70
CA ILE A 45 -19.87 -4.77 19.14
C ILE A 45 -20.96 -3.96 19.86
N SER A 46 -21.71 -3.18 19.11
CA SER A 46 -22.85 -2.39 19.63
C SER A 46 -24.12 -2.78 18.90
N GLY A 47 -24.85 -3.77 19.43
CA GLY A 47 -26.07 -4.26 18.80
C GLY A 47 -25.79 -5.05 17.52
N ALA A 48 -26.24 -4.52 16.37
CA ALA A 48 -26.04 -5.13 15.05
C ALA A 48 -24.86 -4.51 14.26
N GLU A 49 -24.15 -3.55 14.87
CA GLU A 49 -23.05 -2.81 14.24
C GLU A 49 -21.72 -3.20 14.89
N VAL A 50 -20.68 -3.32 14.06
CA VAL A 50 -19.31 -3.56 14.51
C VAL A 50 -18.56 -2.25 14.37
N ILE A 51 -18.13 -1.70 15.50
CA ILE A 51 -17.42 -0.43 15.56
C ILE A 51 -15.95 -0.73 15.76
N ILE A 52 -15.12 -0.28 14.84
CA ILE A 52 -13.66 -0.43 14.95
C ILE A 52 -13.07 0.91 15.37
N GLN A 53 -12.62 0.95 16.62
CA GLN A 53 -12.03 2.13 17.21
C GLN A 53 -10.54 2.16 16.92
N ILE A 54 -10.09 3.12 16.11
CA ILE A 54 -8.67 3.38 15.90
C ILE A 54 -8.26 4.49 16.87
N ASN A 55 -7.40 4.17 17.83
CA ASN A 55 -6.82 5.17 18.72
C ASN A 55 -5.65 5.86 18.00
N ASP A 56 -5.53 7.18 18.17
CA ASP A 56 -4.41 8.01 17.66
C ASP A 56 -4.28 8.16 16.13
N TYR A 57 -5.33 7.91 15.34
CA TYR A 57 -5.32 8.20 13.90
C TYR A 57 -6.05 9.50 13.57
N GLU A 58 -5.30 10.61 13.53
CA GLU A 58 -5.79 11.91 13.08
C GLU A 58 -5.41 12.12 11.60
N THR A 59 -6.38 12.00 10.70
CA THR A 59 -6.21 12.46 9.31
C THR A 59 -7.19 13.58 8.99
N GLU A 60 -6.71 14.62 8.31
CA GLU A 60 -7.57 15.72 7.83
C GLU A 60 -8.54 15.26 6.72
N THR A 61 -8.20 14.18 6.02
CA THR A 61 -9.00 13.59 4.95
C THR A 61 -9.25 12.12 5.19
N LEU A 62 -10.50 11.68 5.04
CA LEU A 62 -10.87 10.28 5.12
C LEU A 62 -10.47 9.58 3.82
N PRO A 63 -9.77 8.44 3.87
CA PRO A 63 -9.41 7.68 2.69
C PRO A 63 -10.65 7.10 2.02
N GLU A 64 -10.65 6.95 0.69
CA GLU A 64 -11.83 6.40 0.01
C GLU A 64 -12.12 4.94 0.38
N GLN A 65 -11.09 4.18 0.79
CA GLN A 65 -11.19 2.77 1.14
C GLN A 65 -10.25 2.45 2.30
N ILE A 66 -10.70 1.55 3.18
CA ILE A 66 -9.89 0.98 4.25
C ILE A 66 -9.87 -0.54 4.10
N TYR A 67 -8.73 -1.15 4.43
CA TYR A 67 -8.59 -2.60 4.45
C TYR A 67 -8.40 -3.05 5.89
N TYR A 68 -9.13 -4.07 6.34
CA TYR A 68 -9.00 -4.58 7.70
C TYR A 68 -8.74 -6.10 7.70
N TYR A 69 -7.98 -6.56 8.70
CA TYR A 69 -7.60 -7.96 8.86
C TYR A 69 -7.18 -8.29 10.29
N VAL A 70 -7.32 -9.55 10.68
CA VAL A 70 -6.70 -10.09 11.90
C VAL A 70 -5.33 -10.68 11.57
N ASN A 71 -5.25 -11.41 10.46
CA ASN A 71 -4.03 -11.95 9.89
C ASN A 71 -4.04 -11.71 8.38
N ARG A 72 -3.05 -10.95 7.89
CA ARG A 72 -2.96 -10.53 6.49
C ARG A 72 -2.88 -11.71 5.51
N ASP A 73 -2.28 -12.82 5.93
CA ASP A 73 -2.09 -14.01 5.10
C ASP A 73 -3.34 -14.89 5.03
N GLU A 74 -4.28 -14.70 5.95
CA GLU A 74 -5.49 -15.52 6.03
C GLU A 74 -6.71 -14.80 5.44
N TRP A 75 -6.91 -13.54 5.80
CA TRP A 75 -8.15 -12.82 5.49
C TRP A 75 -7.97 -11.30 5.51
N VAL A 76 -8.28 -10.65 4.39
CA VAL A 76 -8.29 -9.19 4.24
C VAL A 76 -9.61 -8.78 3.61
N GLU A 77 -10.30 -7.84 4.25
CA GLU A 77 -11.54 -7.26 3.72
C GLU A 77 -11.36 -5.77 3.41
N CYS A 78 -12.00 -5.33 2.32
CA CYS A 78 -12.02 -3.94 1.89
C CYS A 78 -13.39 -3.34 2.21
N VAL A 79 -13.37 -2.15 2.81
CA VAL A 79 -14.57 -1.40 3.17
C VAL A 79 -14.46 -0.01 2.58
N SER A 80 -15.46 0.34 1.77
CA SER A 80 -15.62 1.68 1.19
C SER A 80 -16.79 2.45 1.82
N ASP A 81 -17.68 1.75 2.53
CA ASP A 81 -18.84 2.34 3.19
C ASP A 81 -18.62 2.28 4.70
N TYR A 82 -18.05 3.35 5.23
CA TYR A 82 -17.77 3.50 6.64
C TYR A 82 -18.03 4.95 7.05
N ASP A 83 -18.45 5.17 8.30
CA ASP A 83 -18.56 6.51 8.87
C ASP A 83 -17.36 6.74 9.78
N ALA A 84 -16.57 7.78 9.49
CA ALA A 84 -15.52 8.21 10.39
C ALA A 84 -16.05 9.29 11.32
N SER A 85 -16.52 8.83 12.47
CA SER A 85 -16.79 9.71 13.59
C SER A 85 -15.46 10.10 14.26
N LYS A 86 -15.45 11.21 15.01
CA LYS A 86 -14.26 11.70 15.76
C LYS A 86 -13.65 10.68 16.73
N ALA A 87 -14.30 9.54 16.97
CA ALA A 87 -13.83 8.51 17.89
C ALA A 87 -13.45 7.19 17.19
N GLY A 88 -13.68 7.02 15.89
CA GLY A 88 -13.38 5.76 15.18
C GLY A 88 -14.19 5.55 13.91
N TYR A 89 -13.87 4.45 13.22
CA TYR A 89 -14.50 4.01 11.97
C TYR A 89 -15.63 3.03 12.28
N VAL A 90 -16.87 3.38 11.90
CA VAL A 90 -18.03 2.50 12.04
C VAL A 90 -18.17 1.67 10.77
N ILE A 91 -18.06 0.34 10.89
CA ILE A 91 -18.21 -0.58 9.76
C ILE A 91 -19.48 -1.41 9.98
N SER A 92 -20.50 -1.07 9.21
CA SER A 92 -21.77 -1.78 9.25
C SER A 92 -21.63 -3.11 8.50
N ASN A 93 -21.95 -4.22 9.18
CA ASN A 93 -22.10 -5.58 8.62
C ASN A 93 -20.79 -6.38 8.44
N ILE A 94 -20.11 -6.70 9.55
CA ILE A 94 -18.96 -7.63 9.54
C ILE A 94 -19.37 -9.00 10.08
N HIS A 95 -19.32 -10.03 9.24
CA HIS A 95 -19.73 -11.39 9.59
C HIS A 95 -18.65 -12.27 10.24
N ASN A 96 -17.46 -11.76 10.57
CA ASN A 96 -16.33 -12.61 11.00
C ASN A 96 -15.46 -12.04 12.14
N LEU A 97 -15.90 -10.99 12.84
CA LEU A 97 -15.12 -10.38 13.94
C LEU A 97 -15.70 -10.66 15.33
N GLU A 98 -16.74 -11.48 15.45
CA GLU A 98 -17.53 -11.64 16.70
C GLU A 98 -16.70 -12.07 17.93
N ASP A 99 -15.54 -12.71 17.72
CA ASP A 99 -14.65 -13.18 18.80
C ASP A 99 -13.27 -12.47 18.83
N LYS A 100 -13.09 -11.40 18.07
CA LYS A 100 -11.79 -10.73 17.91
C LYS A 100 -11.77 -9.40 18.65
N THR A 101 -10.77 -9.20 19.50
CA THR A 101 -10.60 -7.96 20.28
C THR A 101 -9.83 -6.87 19.52
N THR A 102 -8.92 -7.27 18.63
CA THR A 102 -8.04 -6.37 17.90
C THR A 102 -7.96 -6.76 16.43
N VAL A 103 -7.91 -5.74 15.57
CA VAL A 103 -7.74 -5.87 14.12
C VAL A 103 -6.67 -4.89 13.66
N HIS A 104 -5.99 -5.23 12.58
CA HIS A 104 -5.12 -4.33 11.85
C HIS A 104 -5.92 -3.69 10.71
N ILE A 105 -5.67 -2.41 10.48
CA ILE A 105 -6.32 -1.64 9.43
C ILE A 105 -5.23 -0.97 8.59
N ASP A 106 -5.18 -1.29 7.31
CA ASP A 106 -4.33 -0.60 6.35
C ASP A 106 -5.11 0.59 5.79
N VAL A 107 -4.60 1.79 6.07
CA VAL A 107 -5.23 3.05 5.71
C VAL A 107 -4.38 3.77 4.68
N GLU A 108 -4.98 4.19 3.55
CA GLU A 108 -4.25 4.97 2.54
C GLU A 108 -3.91 6.35 3.10
N THR A 109 -2.62 6.69 3.10
CA THR A 109 -2.12 7.95 3.67
C THR A 109 -1.77 8.95 2.58
N GLU A 110 -1.18 8.47 1.48
CA GLU A 110 -0.74 9.30 0.37
C GLU A 110 -0.60 8.50 -0.92
N GLN A 111 -0.57 9.20 -2.06
CA GLN A 111 -0.16 8.63 -3.34
C GLN A 111 1.22 9.15 -3.71
N MET A 112 2.18 8.25 -3.82
CA MET A 112 3.55 8.58 -4.20
C MET A 112 3.88 8.01 -5.58
N THR A 113 4.87 8.59 -6.25
CA THR A 113 5.38 7.97 -7.48
C THR A 113 6.25 6.76 -7.14
N LEU A 114 6.27 5.75 -8.02
CA LEU A 114 7.14 4.58 -7.87
C LEU A 114 8.62 5.01 -7.77
N PHE A 115 9.00 6.07 -8.48
CA PHE A 115 10.33 6.67 -8.37
C PHE A 115 10.63 7.11 -6.92
N GLU A 116 9.71 7.84 -6.30
CA GLU A 116 9.90 8.29 -4.92
C GLU A 116 9.95 7.15 -3.92
N ILE A 117 9.15 6.09 -4.12
CA ILE A 117 9.22 4.89 -3.29
C ILE A 117 10.61 4.25 -3.36
N ILE A 118 11.14 4.05 -4.58
CA ILE A 118 12.46 3.43 -4.80
C ILE A 118 13.58 4.23 -4.11
N PHE A 119 13.55 5.57 -4.19
CA PHE A 119 14.66 6.41 -3.74
C PHE A 119 14.51 6.99 -2.33
N LYS A 120 13.30 7.28 -1.85
CA LYS A 120 13.08 7.91 -0.54
C LYS A 120 12.78 6.89 0.56
N ARG A 121 12.08 5.81 0.24
CA ARG A 121 11.68 4.79 1.23
C ARG A 121 12.55 3.53 1.21
N GLY A 122 13.43 3.37 0.22
CA GLY A 122 14.49 2.35 0.25
C GLY A 122 14.01 0.89 0.36
N GLY A 123 12.72 0.63 0.15
CA GLY A 123 12.12 -0.68 0.40
C GLY A 123 11.73 -0.95 1.86
N ASP A 124 11.84 0.02 2.77
CA ASP A 124 11.27 -0.06 4.12
C ASP A 124 9.75 0.19 4.07
N ILE A 125 9.02 -0.69 3.38
CA ILE A 125 7.55 -0.81 3.41
C ILE A 125 7.23 -2.17 4.06
#